data_AF-A0A924VQ34-F1
#
_entry.id   AF-A0A924VQ34-F1
#
_cell.length_a   1.000
_cell.length_b   1.000
_cell.length_c   1.000
_cell.angle_alpha   90.00
_cell.angle_beta   90.00
_cell.angle_gamma   90.00
#
_symmetry.space_group_name_H-M   'P 1'
#
loop_
_entity.id
_entity.type
_entity.pdbx_description
1 polymer ?
#
loop_
_entity_poly.entity_id
_entity_poly.type
_entity_poly.pdbx_seq_one_letter_code
_entity_poly.pdbx_strand_id
1 'polypeptide(L)' 'MTDFGRAEVAWECVVGNAASVSVARKAGFTFTGERPTGLTFRDGSHPPAWHGVLRAGKPRVEHPGWPT' A
#
# COMPACT_ATOMS: atom_id res chain seq x y z
N MET A 1 14.65 -25.10 -8.90
CA MET A 1 14.58 -23.90 -8.06
C MET A 1 13.25 -23.25 -8.36
N THR A 2 12.26 -23.44 -7.49
CA THR A 2 10.90 -22.92 -7.72
C THR A 2 10.90 -21.43 -7.39
N ASP A 3 10.55 -20.60 -8.37
CA ASP A 3 10.36 -19.17 -8.19
C ASP A 3 9.13 -18.91 -7.32
N PHE A 4 9.30 -18.16 -6.22
CA PHE A 4 8.20 -17.74 -5.34
C PHE A 4 7.66 -16.34 -5.72
N GLY A 5 7.99 -15.84 -6.91
CA GLY A 5 7.51 -14.57 -7.43
C GLY A 5 5.99 -14.41 -7.28
N ARG A 6 5.58 -13.33 -6.59
CA ARG A 6 4.18 -12.89 -6.57
C ARG A 6 3.97 -11.89 -7.70
N ALA A 7 2.84 -12.03 -8.40
CA ALA A 7 2.43 -11.06 -9.41
C ALA A 7 2.16 -9.67 -8.82
N GLU A 8 1.78 -9.62 -7.54
CA GLU A 8 1.34 -8.41 -6.87
C GLU A 8 1.66 -8.45 -5.36
N VAL A 9 1.97 -7.29 -4.80
CA VAL A 9 2.07 -7.03 -3.35
C VAL A 9 1.11 -5.90 -3.01
N ALA A 10 0.19 -6.17 -2.11
CA ALA A 10 -0.69 -5.16 -1.53
C ALA A 10 0.00 -4.47 -0.34
N TRP A 11 -0.29 -3.19 -0.18
CA TRP A 11 0.14 -2.38 0.96
C TRP A 11 -1.06 -1.61 1.51
N GLU A 12 -1.13 -1.49 2.83
CA GLU A 12 -2.04 -0.59 3.52
C GLU A 12 -1.33 0.09 4.70
N CYS A 13 -1.72 1.32 5.01
CA CYS A 13 -1.36 1.97 6.27
C CYS A 13 -2.51 2.83 6.78
N VAL A 14 -2.67 2.96 8.10
CA VAL A 14 -3.68 3.86 8.70
C VAL A 14 -3.48 5.29 8.20
N VAL A 15 -4.58 5.97 7.91
CA VAL A 15 -4.61 7.38 7.50
C VAL A 15 -3.82 8.24 8.49
N GLY A 16 -2.97 9.13 7.96
CA GLY A 16 -2.08 9.98 8.76
C GLY A 16 -0.67 9.42 8.95
N ASN A 17 -0.40 8.17 8.58
CA ASN A 17 0.97 7.62 8.58
C ASN A 17 1.77 8.09 7.35
N ALA A 18 2.12 9.37 7.32
CA ALA A 18 2.85 10.01 6.22
C ALA A 18 4.22 9.39 5.94
N ALA A 19 4.89 8.85 6.97
CA ALA A 19 6.17 8.17 6.83
C ALA A 19 6.03 6.88 5.99
N SER A 20 5.00 6.07 6.27
CA SER A 20 4.73 4.84 5.49
C SER A 20 4.35 5.17 4.05
N VAL A 21 3.52 6.20 3.83
CA VAL A 21 3.18 6.71 2.49
C VAL A 21 4.43 7.09 1.71
N SER A 22 5.35 7.83 2.32
CA SER A 22 6.59 8.27 1.68
C SER A 22 7.43 7.07 1.21
N VAL A 23 7.51 6.01 2.03
CA VAL A 23 8.21 4.77 1.66
C VAL A 23 7.48 4.04 0.53
N ALA A 24 6.16 3.84 0.63
CA ALA A 24 5.38 3.13 -0.39
C ALA A 24 5.45 3.85 -1.74
N ARG A 25 5.32 5.18 -1.74
CA ARG A 25 5.47 6.04 -2.92
C ARG A 25 6.83 5.85 -3.59
N LYS A 26 7.93 5.98 -2.83
CA LYS A 26 9.30 5.83 -3.35
C LYS A 26 9.62 4.40 -3.79
N ALA A 27 8.99 3.39 -3.19
CA ALA A 27 9.15 1.99 -3.56
C ALA A 27 8.42 1.61 -4.87
N GLY A 28 7.59 2.51 -5.41
CA GLY A 28 6.88 2.33 -6.68
C GLY A 28 5.49 1.71 -6.53
N PHE A 29 4.87 1.79 -5.36
CA PHE A 29 3.46 1.41 -5.23
C PHE A 29 2.59 2.41 -6.01
N THR A 30 1.48 1.92 -6.56
CA THR A 30 0.39 2.76 -7.07
C THR A 30 -0.66 2.89 -5.99
N PHE A 31 -1.01 4.13 -5.61
CA PHE A 31 -2.11 4.38 -4.66
C PHE A 31 -3.45 3.94 -5.27
N THR A 32 -4.27 3.24 -4.48
CA THR A 32 -5.56 2.69 -4.92
C THR A 32 -6.76 3.25 -4.17
N GLY A 33 -6.54 4.12 -3.18
CA GLY A 33 -7.60 4.82 -2.47
C GLY A 33 -7.56 4.64 -0.95
N GLU A 34 -8.57 5.20 -0.31
CA GLU A 34 -8.82 5.05 1.12
C GLU A 34 -9.98 4.07 1.34
N ARG A 35 -9.78 3.11 2.25
CA ARG A 35 -10.81 2.15 2.69
C ARG A 35 -10.42 1.60 4.08
N PRO A 36 -11.36 1.01 4.84
CA PRO A 36 -11.03 0.39 6.12
C PRO A 36 -9.87 -0.61 6.02
N THR A 37 -9.08 -0.74 7.07
CA THR A 37 -8.00 -1.74 7.14
C THR A 37 -8.51 -3.14 6.82
N GLY A 38 -7.72 -3.93 6.09
CA GLY A 38 -8.03 -5.34 5.88
C GLY A 38 -7.93 -6.15 7.17
N LEU A 39 -7.00 -5.77 8.05
CA LEU A 39 -6.83 -6.38 9.37
C LEU A 39 -7.61 -5.63 10.45
N THR A 40 -8.25 -6.41 11.32
CA THR A 40 -8.96 -5.91 12.50
C THR A 40 -7.97 -5.46 13.57
N PHE A 41 -8.25 -4.33 14.21
CA PHE A 41 -7.49 -3.84 15.36
C PHE A 41 -7.88 -4.61 16.62
N ARG A 42 -7.10 -4.46 17.70
CA ARG A 42 -7.32 -5.20 18.96
C ARG A 42 -8.71 -4.97 19.56
N ASP A 43 -9.30 -3.81 19.30
CA ASP A 43 -10.64 -3.41 19.73
C ASP A 43 -11.77 -3.88 18.80
N GLY A 44 -11.46 -4.65 17.75
CA GLY A 44 -12.43 -5.09 16.76
C GLY A 44 -12.67 -4.07 15.64
N SER A 45 -12.05 -2.89 15.68
CA SER A 45 -12.28 -1.84 14.69
C SER A 45 -11.52 -2.08 13.38
N HIS A 46 -11.99 -1.43 12.32
CA HIS A 46 -11.31 -1.32 11.04
C HIS A 46 -11.15 0.18 10.72
N PRO A 47 -10.11 0.85 11.25
CA PRO A 47 -9.92 2.27 11.02
C PRO A 47 -9.69 2.57 9.53
N PRO A 48 -9.91 3.82 9.08
CA PRO A 48 -9.56 4.23 7.72
C PRO A 48 -8.07 4.01 7.43
N ALA A 49 -7.77 3.45 6.26
CA ALA A 49 -6.42 3.21 5.78
C ALA A 49 -6.27 3.63 4.33
N TRP A 50 -5.06 4.03 3.97
CA TRP A 50 -4.60 4.23 2.59
C TRP A 50 -4.07 2.93 2.03
N HIS A 51 -4.37 2.68 0.76
CA HIS A 51 -4.06 1.42 0.07
C HIS A 51 -3.25 1.65 -1.18
N GLY A 52 -2.47 0.65 -1.53
CA GLY A 52 -1.67 0.68 -2.73
C GLY A 52 -1.19 -0.69 -3.14
N VAL A 53 -0.69 -0.75 -4.36
CA VAL A 53 -0.30 -2.00 -4.99
C VAL A 53 1.01 -1.86 -5.74
N LEU A 54 1.90 -2.83 -5.57
CA LEU A 54 3.11 -3.01 -6.36
C LEU A 54 2.97 -4.26 -7.24
N ARG A 55 3.12 -4.09 -8.56
CA ARG A 55 3.00 -5.18 -9.54
C ARG A 55 4.35 -5.61 -10.08
N ALA A 56 4.54 -6.91 -10.24
CA ALA A 56 5.71 -7.45 -10.89
C ALA A 56 5.86 -6.92 -12.33
N GLY A 57 7.09 -6.63 -12.75
CA GLY A 57 7.39 -6.12 -14.09
C GLY A 57 6.99 -4.66 -14.35
N LYS A 58 6.41 -3.94 -13.37
CA LYS A 58 6.18 -2.50 -13.47
C LYS A 58 7.40 -1.70 -12.99
N PRO A 59 7.71 -0.54 -13.63
CA PRO A 59 8.78 0.33 -13.18
C PRO A 59 8.58 0.76 -11.72
N ARG A 60 9.66 0.79 -10.94
CA ARG A 60 9.66 1.28 -9.56
C ARG A 60 9.92 2.78 -9.55
N VAL A 61 8.89 3.54 -9.90
CA VAL A 61 8.93 5.01 -9.94
C VAL A 61 7.74 5.56 -9.15
N GLU A 62 7.84 6.81 -8.71
CA GLU A 62 6.71 7.44 -8.04
C GLU A 62 5.55 7.63 -9.02
N HIS A 63 4.36 7.21 -8.60
CA HIS A 63 3.11 7.39 -9.34
C HIS A 63 2.28 8.54 -8.74
N PRO A 64 1.45 9.23 -9.54
CA PRO A 64 0.57 10.29 -9.03
C PRO A 64 -0.60 9.72 -8.19
N GLY A 65 -1.35 10.61 -7.55
CA GLY A 65 -2.61 10.27 -6.85
C GLY A 65 -2.46 10.03 -5.35
N TRP A 66 -1.27 10.19 -4.78
CA TRP A 66 -1.07 10.10 -3.33
C TRP A 66 -1.76 11.26 -2.59
N PRO A 67 -2.29 11.01 -1.38
CA PRO A 67 -2.74 12.07 -0.49
C PRO A 67 -1.58 13.02 -0.16
N THR A 68 -1.90 14.31 -0.05
CA THR A 68 -0.97 15.39 0.35
C THR A 68 -0.74 15.43 1.85
#